data_AF-S5TI14-F1
#
_entry.id   AF-S5TI14-F1
#
_cell.length_a   1.000
_cell.length_b   1.000
_cell.length_c   1.000
_cell.angle_alpha   90.00
_cell.angle_beta   90.00
_cell.angle_gamma   90.00
#
_symmetry.space_group_name_H-M   'P 1'
#
loop_
_entity.id
_entity.type
_entity.pdbx_description
1 polymer ?
#
loop_
_entity_poly.entity_id
_entity_poly.type
_entity_poly.pdbx_seq_one_letter_code
_entity_poly.pdbx_strand_id
1 'polypeptide(L)' 'MKFGMRKPSLTRSLKARTTGRAKRAIKRQVIPGYGTKGAGFIKNPKRSMKNAAYRRTTFSFWDLFK' A
#
# COMPACT_ATOMS: atom_id res chain seq x y z
N MET A 1 3.99 17.43 0.37
CA MET A 1 3.87 16.19 1.17
C MET A 1 2.86 16.45 2.28
N LYS A 2 2.13 15.45 2.77
CA LYS A 2 1.23 15.62 3.94
C LYS A 2 1.93 15.05 5.16
N PHE A 3 1.81 15.74 6.29
CA PHE A 3 2.28 15.27 7.60
C PHE A 3 1.06 14.95 8.46
N GLY A 4 1.15 13.89 9.27
CA GLY A 4 0.09 13.51 10.21
C GLY A 4 -0.96 12.52 9.67
N MET A 5 -2.21 12.65 10.11
CA MET A 5 -3.24 11.62 9.93
C MET A 5 -3.72 11.46 8.48
N ARG A 6 -3.77 10.22 8.01
CA ARG A 6 -4.40 9.85 6.73
C ARG A 6 -5.92 9.91 6.86
N LYS A 7 -6.60 10.39 5.80
CA LYS A 7 -8.06 10.39 5.74
C LYS A 7 -8.57 8.94 5.77
N PRO A 8 -9.31 8.51 6.82
CA PRO A 8 -9.90 7.18 6.84
C PRO A 8 -10.97 7.07 5.74
N SER A 9 -11.10 5.89 5.15
CA SER A 9 -12.17 5.60 4.19
C SER A 9 -12.62 4.15 4.34
N LEU A 10 -13.86 3.97 4.82
CA LEU A 10 -14.44 2.67 5.12
C LEU A 10 -14.60 1.82 3.85
N THR A 11 -15.14 2.42 2.78
CA THR A 11 -15.34 1.75 1.48
C THR A 11 -14.04 1.21 0.89
N ARG A 12 -12.96 2.01 0.90
CA ARG A 12 -11.65 1.58 0.40
C ARG A 12 -11.02 0.50 1.30
N SER A 13 -11.19 0.62 2.62
CA SER A 13 -10.70 -0.38 3.57
C SER A 13 -11.36 -1.74 3.32
N LEU A 14 -12.69 -1.78 3.22
CA LEU A 14 -13.45 -3.00 2.93
C LEU A 14 -13.06 -3.61 1.58
N LYS A 15 -13.01 -2.80 0.52
CA LYS A 15 -12.61 -3.24 -0.83
C LYS A 15 -11.19 -3.81 -0.87
N ALA A 16 -10.26 -3.24 -0.09
CA ALA A 16 -8.88 -3.72 -0.01
C ALA A 16 -8.78 -5.10 0.68
N ARG A 17 -9.70 -5.41 1.60
CA ARG A 17 -9.80 -6.68 2.34
C ARG A 17 -10.57 -7.76 1.58
N THR A 18 -11.56 -7.40 0.77
CA THR A 18 -12.38 -8.34 -0.02
C THR A 18 -11.84 -8.52 -1.45
N THR A 19 -12.45 -7.85 -2.43
CA THR A 19 -12.16 -8.02 -3.87
C THR A 19 -10.70 -7.73 -4.22
N GLY A 20 -10.10 -6.70 -3.59
CA GLY A 20 -8.70 -6.37 -3.80
C GLY A 20 -7.74 -7.45 -3.28
N ARG A 21 -8.11 -8.16 -2.21
CA ARG A 21 -7.31 -9.28 -1.69
C ARG A 21 -7.35 -10.46 -2.65
N ALA A 22 -8.53 -10.86 -3.12
CA ALA A 22 -8.69 -11.94 -4.09
C ALA A 22 -7.88 -11.69 -5.37
N LYS A 23 -8.00 -10.49 -5.97
CA LYS A 23 -7.23 -10.12 -7.18
C LYS A 23 -5.71 -10.18 -6.96
N ARG A 24 -5.20 -9.81 -5.78
CA ARG A 24 -3.76 -9.91 -5.48
C ARG A 24 -3.29 -11.34 -5.30
N ALA A 25 -4.14 -12.22 -4.73
CA ALA A 25 -3.82 -13.64 -4.56
C ALA A 25 -3.62 -14.32 -5.92
N ILE A 26 -4.55 -14.11 -6.86
CA ILE A 26 -4.45 -14.64 -8.22
C ILE A 26 -3.19 -14.12 -8.92
N LYS A 27 -2.92 -12.80 -8.84
CA LYS A 27 -1.73 -12.20 -9.46
C LYS A 27 -0.42 -12.75 -8.90
N ARG A 28 -0.36 -13.10 -7.62
CA ARG A 28 0.83 -13.72 -7.01
C ARG A 28 1.09 -15.13 -7.54
N GLN A 29 0.04 -15.87 -7.89
CA GLN A 29 0.15 -17.23 -8.43
C GLN A 29 0.51 -17.24 -9.91
N VAL A 30 -0.02 -16.28 -10.68
CA VAL A 30 0.14 -16.25 -12.14
C VAL A 30 1.42 -15.52 -12.58
N ILE A 31 1.82 -14.45 -11.87
CA ILE A 31 2.92 -13.58 -12.32
C ILE A 31 4.18 -13.85 -11.49
N PRO A 32 5.23 -14.45 -12.06
CA PRO A 32 6.50 -14.63 -11.37
C PRO A 32 7.07 -13.26 -10.98
N GLY A 33 7.54 -13.14 -9.74
CA GLY A 33 8.08 -11.87 -9.21
C GLY A 33 7.05 -10.83 -8.78
N TYR A 34 5.73 -11.11 -8.84
CA TYR A 34 4.73 -10.15 -8.37
C TYR A 34 4.73 -10.01 -6.84
N GLY A 35 4.98 -8.79 -6.37
CA GLY A 35 4.98 -8.46 -4.94
C GLY A 35 6.27 -8.84 -4.20
N THR A 36 7.36 -9.12 -4.92
CA THR A 36 8.70 -9.26 -4.34
C THR A 36 9.18 -7.95 -3.71
N LYS A 37 9.98 -8.05 -2.65
CA LYS A 37 10.60 -6.88 -2.02
C LYS A 37 11.54 -6.23 -3.05
N GLY A 38 11.52 -4.90 -3.15
CA GLY A 38 12.37 -4.15 -4.08
C GLY A 38 11.81 -3.95 -5.49
N ALA A 39 10.82 -4.73 -5.94
CA ALA A 39 10.24 -4.60 -7.29
C ALA A 39 9.71 -3.19 -7.61
N GLY A 40 9.19 -2.48 -6.61
CA GLY A 40 8.71 -1.11 -6.76
C GLY A 40 9.83 -0.10 -7.06
N PHE A 41 11.04 -0.34 -6.54
CA PHE A 41 12.21 0.51 -6.79
C PHE A 41 12.78 0.26 -8.19
N ILE A 42 12.85 -1.01 -8.61
CA ILE A 42 13.28 -1.40 -9.97
C ILE A 42 12.33 -0.82 -11.01
N LYS A 43 11.01 -0.91 -10.79
CA LYS A 43 10.01 -0.43 -11.76
C LYS A 43 9.88 1.10 -11.80
N ASN A 44 9.90 1.76 -10.64
CA ASN A 44 9.75 3.21 -10.56
C ASN A 44 10.40 3.78 -9.28
N PRO A 45 11.68 4.19 -9.34
CA PRO A 45 12.42 4.63 -8.16
C PRO A 45 11.85 5.93 -7.57
N LYS A 46 11.52 6.92 -8.40
CA LYS A 46 10.94 8.21 -7.97
C LYS A 46 9.66 8.03 -7.16
N ARG A 47 8.74 7.17 -7.63
CA ARG A 47 7.49 6.87 -6.93
C ARG A 47 7.75 6.08 -5.65
N SER A 48 8.68 5.13 -5.69
CA SER A 48 9.07 4.33 -4.51
C SER A 48 9.57 5.22 -3.38
N MET A 49 10.48 6.14 -3.68
CA MET A 49 11.03 7.10 -2.71
C MET A 49 9.95 8.02 -2.14
N LYS A 50 9.09 8.59 -2.99
CA LYS A 50 7.97 9.44 -2.56
C LYS A 50 7.01 8.69 -1.62
N ASN A 51 6.68 7.45 -1.93
CA ASN A 51 5.81 6.62 -1.10
C ASN A 51 6.48 6.25 0.24
N ALA A 52 7.80 6.01 0.24
CA ALA A 52 8.57 5.75 1.45
C ALA A 52 8.56 6.96 2.38
N ALA A 53 8.82 8.16 1.85
CA ALA A 53 8.73 9.41 2.59
C ALA A 53 7.28 9.62 3.13
N TYR A 54 6.27 9.49 2.28
CA TYR A 54 4.86 9.60 2.69
C TYR A 54 4.49 8.63 3.81
N ARG A 55 4.97 7.38 3.76
CA ARG A 55 4.67 6.38 4.79
C ARG A 55 5.31 6.71 6.13
N ARG A 56 6.50 7.32 6.13
CA ARG A 56 7.21 7.75 7.34
C ARG A 56 6.58 9.00 7.97
N THR A 57 6.09 9.92 7.15
CA THR A 57 5.55 11.21 7.62
C THR A 57 4.05 11.19 7.95
N THR A 58 3.35 10.08 7.68
CA THR A 58 1.90 9.97 7.92
C THR A 58 1.52 8.69 8.66
N PHE A 59 0.56 8.79 9.57
CA PHE A 59 0.01 7.68 10.35
C PHE A 59 -1.47 7.41 9.99
N SER A 60 -1.92 6.18 10.19
CA SER A 60 -3.33 5.81 10.01
C SER A 60 -4.14 6.18 11.24
N PHE A 61 -5.42 6.50 11.06
CA PHE A 61 -6.36 6.62 12.19
C PHE A 61 -6.44 5.30 13.00
N TRP A 62 -6.34 4.15 12.33
CA TRP A 62 -6.33 2.84 12.98
C TRP A 62 -5.07 2.56 13.80
N ASP A 63 -3.97 3.28 13.55
CA ASP A 63 -2.74 3.11 14.35
C ASP A 63 -2.89 3.72 15.75
N LEU A 64 -3.92 4.56 15.98
CA LEU A 64 -4.23 5.17 17.28
C LEU A 64 -4.98 4.22 18.22
N PHE A 65 -5.61 3.18 17.69
CA PHE A 65 -6.41 2.20 18.45
C PHE A 65 -5.74 0.82 18.49
N LYS A 66 -4.45 0.77 18.19
CA LYS A 66 -3.62 -0.43 18.29
C LYS A 66 -3.02 -0.52 19.69
#